data_AF-A0A523DMZ8-F1
#
_entry.id   AF-A0A523DMZ8-F1
#
_cell.length_a   1.000
_cell.length_b   1.000
_cell.length_c   1.000
_cell.angle_alpha   90.00
_cell.angle_beta   90.00
_cell.angle_gamma   90.00
#
_symmetry.space_group_name_H-M   'P 1'
#
loop_
_entity.id
_entity.type
_entity.pdbx_description
1 polymer ?
#
loop_
_entity_poly.entity_id
_entity_poly.type
_entity_poly.pdbx_seq_one_letter_code
_entity_poly.pdbx_strand_id
1 'polypeptide(L)'
;MREIPMILPLALVFCLPALLVAGTTSATSEGGATTRTAPANASSGVNTGLPAGVPSAPADGEPRPQACAEGKTLGPVRIQIGAVDALVFVGNTVTLPVLVKGVCDLGGFSFWLTYDRSVVQLLEVGETPFLAGSPPVDYDFTGLLPGAPRQTIRANRPPESGGVDGRGILARLVFRGLAQGNTRINLVRLHLYDPGGDEISSFQVPVRLTVLPVPVPPGDPRDMRGAGGRRP
;
A
#
# COMPACT_ATOMS: atom_id res chain seq x y z
N MET A 1 -29.17 45.00 22.34
CA MET A 1 -27.70 45.08 22.13
C MET A 1 -27.06 44.29 23.24
N ARG A 2 -26.61 43.05 22.94
CA ARG A 2 -25.97 42.16 23.90
C ARG A 2 -24.62 41.75 23.32
N GLU A 3 -23.60 41.96 24.14
CA GLU A 3 -22.18 41.86 23.84
C GLU A 3 -21.74 40.43 23.54
N ILE A 4 -20.82 40.29 22.58
CA ILE A 4 -20.13 39.05 22.24
C ILE A 4 -18.68 39.21 22.72
N PRO A 5 -18.19 38.48 23.74
CA PRO A 5 -16.78 38.50 24.06
C PRO A 5 -15.98 37.57 23.14
N MET A 6 -14.98 38.18 22.55
CA MET A 6 -13.87 37.64 21.77
C MET A 6 -12.84 37.03 22.74
N ILE A 7 -12.52 35.73 22.65
CA ILE A 7 -11.36 35.13 23.33
C ILE A 7 -10.65 34.10 22.41
N LEU A 8 -9.53 34.58 21.83
CA LEU A 8 -8.17 34.01 21.75
C LEU A 8 -7.93 32.58 21.19
N PRO A 9 -7.13 32.43 20.11
CA PRO A 9 -6.48 31.17 19.80
C PRO A 9 -5.13 31.03 20.55
N LEU A 10 -4.99 29.95 21.32
CA LEU A 10 -3.74 29.55 21.96
C LEU A 10 -2.87 28.81 20.94
N ALA A 11 -1.84 29.49 20.42
CA ALA A 11 -0.80 28.89 19.61
C ALA A 11 0.13 28.04 20.51
N LEU A 12 0.06 26.72 20.38
CA LEU A 12 0.99 25.81 21.03
C LEU A 12 2.09 25.41 20.03
N VAL A 13 3.19 26.15 20.07
CA VAL A 13 4.44 25.84 19.36
C VAL A 13 5.13 24.70 20.10
N PHE A 14 5.01 23.47 19.59
CA PHE A 14 5.84 22.36 20.06
C PHE A 14 7.14 22.33 19.24
N CYS A 15 8.22 22.77 19.90
CA CYS A 15 9.59 22.64 19.44
C CYS A 15 10.02 21.17 19.62
N LEU A 16 10.27 20.46 18.52
CA LEU A 16 10.83 19.10 18.51
C LEU A 16 12.37 19.19 18.65
N PRO A 17 13.02 18.44 19.55
CA PRO A 17 14.48 18.30 19.50
C PRO A 17 14.87 17.28 18.43
N ALA A 18 15.74 17.71 17.51
CA ALA A 18 16.45 16.84 16.58
C ALA A 18 17.41 15.94 17.38
N LEU A 19 17.19 14.62 17.34
CA LEU A 19 18.13 13.65 17.88
C LEU A 19 19.06 13.19 16.76
N LEU A 20 20.25 13.80 16.73
CA LEU A 20 21.37 13.46 15.86
C LEU A 20 22.04 12.18 16.37
N VAL A 21 21.91 11.06 15.64
CA VAL A 21 22.67 9.84 15.90
C VAL A 21 23.90 9.83 14.99
N ALA A 22 25.05 10.14 15.57
CA ALA A 22 26.35 9.89 14.98
C ALA A 22 26.76 8.43 15.24
N GLY A 23 26.96 7.65 14.18
CA GLY A 23 27.51 6.30 14.24
C GLY A 23 28.81 6.23 13.46
N THR A 24 29.92 6.47 14.15
CA THR A 24 31.28 6.21 13.66
C THR A 24 31.74 4.85 14.19
N THR A 25 32.00 3.89 13.31
CA THR A 25 32.89 2.76 13.63
C THR A 25 33.75 2.44 12.42
N SER A 26 35.02 2.84 12.53
CA SER A 26 36.14 2.43 11.72
C SER A 26 36.53 1.00 12.09
N ALA A 27 36.74 0.14 11.09
CA ALA A 27 37.43 -1.14 11.28
C ALA A 27 38.57 -1.25 10.28
N THR A 28 39.77 -1.12 10.83
CA THR A 28 41.08 -1.39 10.24
C THR A 28 41.25 -2.89 9.99
N SER A 29 41.77 -3.27 8.83
CA SER A 29 42.43 -4.56 8.62
C SER A 29 43.57 -4.38 7.63
N GLU A 30 44.79 -4.37 8.17
CA GLU A 30 46.05 -4.43 7.45
C GLU A 30 46.34 -5.85 6.95
N GLY A 31 47.15 -5.96 5.89
CA GLY A 31 48.08 -7.08 5.72
C GLY A 31 48.09 -7.76 4.36
N GLY A 32 49.13 -7.49 3.55
CA GLY A 32 49.58 -8.44 2.52
C GLY A 32 50.21 -7.84 1.25
N ALA A 33 51.46 -7.37 1.33
CA ALA A 33 52.36 -7.27 0.18
C ALA A 33 52.66 -8.69 -0.37
N THR A 34 52.98 -8.95 -1.64
CA THR A 34 54.24 -8.55 -2.31
C THR A 34 54.25 -8.93 -3.80
N THR A 35 54.89 -8.07 -4.61
CA THR A 35 55.68 -8.31 -5.86
C THR A 35 55.06 -8.65 -7.23
N ARG A 36 55.14 -7.63 -8.12
CA ARG A 36 55.97 -7.53 -9.35
C ARG A 36 55.65 -8.46 -10.54
N THR A 37 55.33 -7.87 -11.71
CA THR A 37 56.23 -7.69 -12.88
C THR A 37 55.39 -7.34 -14.15
N ALA A 38 55.74 -6.26 -14.85
CA ALA A 38 55.20 -5.86 -16.17
C ALA A 38 55.86 -6.69 -17.30
N PRO A 39 55.32 -6.80 -18.54
CA PRO A 39 55.27 -5.68 -19.49
C PRO A 39 54.08 -5.66 -20.46
N ALA A 40 54.01 -4.56 -21.21
CA ALA A 40 53.07 -4.23 -22.26
C ALA A 40 53.00 -5.26 -23.41
N ASN A 41 51.81 -5.45 -24.00
CA ASN A 41 51.72 -5.74 -25.41
C ASN A 41 50.46 -5.12 -26.03
N ALA A 42 50.68 -4.42 -27.14
CA ALA A 42 49.67 -3.77 -27.95
C ALA A 42 48.99 -4.79 -28.87
N SER A 43 47.69 -4.60 -29.11
CA SER A 43 47.03 -5.12 -30.30
C SER A 43 45.77 -4.30 -30.58
N SER A 44 45.88 -3.45 -31.61
CA SER A 44 44.77 -2.82 -32.29
C SER A 44 43.93 -3.88 -33.00
N GLY A 45 42.62 -3.88 -32.73
CA GLY A 45 41.63 -4.66 -33.45
C GLY A 45 40.38 -3.81 -33.67
N VAL A 46 40.26 -3.28 -34.88
CA VAL A 46 39.04 -2.66 -35.42
C VAL A 46 37.94 -3.72 -35.47
N ASN A 47 36.79 -3.46 -34.83
CA ASN A 47 35.58 -4.22 -35.11
C ASN A 47 34.43 -3.25 -35.45
N THR A 48 34.26 -3.09 -36.76
CA THR A 48 33.11 -2.51 -37.43
C THR A 48 31.91 -3.45 -37.34
N GLY A 49 30.78 -2.92 -36.87
CA GLY A 49 29.45 -3.45 -37.18
C GLY A 49 28.78 -4.23 -36.06
N LEU A 50 27.79 -3.59 -35.40
CA LEU A 50 26.63 -4.32 -34.89
C LEU A 50 25.32 -3.61 -35.26
N PRO A 51 24.29 -4.40 -35.63
CA PRO A 51 23.09 -3.96 -36.32
C PRO A 51 22.05 -3.29 -35.42
N ALA A 52 21.19 -2.49 -36.07
CA ALA A 52 19.92 -2.05 -35.54
C ALA A 52 19.07 -3.26 -35.12
N GLY A 53 18.61 -3.23 -33.87
CA GLY A 53 17.78 -4.29 -33.30
C GLY A 53 17.61 -4.05 -31.81
N VAL A 54 16.98 -2.94 -31.45
CA VAL A 54 16.50 -2.76 -30.08
C VAL A 54 15.49 -3.88 -29.80
N PRO A 55 15.67 -4.67 -28.73
CA PRO A 55 14.67 -5.66 -28.34
C PRO A 55 13.38 -4.92 -27.98
N SER A 56 12.31 -5.16 -28.74
CA SER A 56 10.96 -4.84 -28.30
C SER A 56 10.74 -5.52 -26.94
N ALA A 57 10.46 -4.72 -25.92
CA ALA A 57 10.09 -5.20 -24.60
C ALA A 57 8.91 -6.19 -24.72
N PRO A 58 8.87 -7.26 -23.91
CA PRO A 58 7.75 -8.18 -23.89
C PRO A 58 6.51 -7.45 -23.37
N ALA A 59 5.59 -7.14 -24.28
CA ALA A 59 4.23 -6.77 -23.96
C ALA A 59 3.46 -8.05 -23.56
N ASP A 60 3.80 -8.65 -22.42
CA ASP A 60 2.93 -9.64 -21.77
C ASP A 60 1.82 -8.89 -21.02
N GLY A 61 1.02 -8.14 -21.78
CA GLY A 61 -0.27 -7.66 -21.34
C GLY A 61 -1.25 -8.83 -21.40
N GLU A 62 -1.85 -9.18 -20.26
CA GLU A 62 -2.96 -10.14 -20.21
C GLU A 62 -3.98 -9.79 -21.32
N PRO A 63 -4.46 -10.78 -22.12
CA PRO A 63 -5.35 -10.50 -23.24
C PRO A 63 -6.50 -9.62 -22.80
N ARG A 64 -6.69 -8.47 -23.49
CA ARG A 64 -7.83 -7.59 -23.29
C ARG A 64 -9.09 -8.46 -23.26
N PRO A 65 -9.88 -8.46 -22.17
CA PRO A 65 -11.11 -9.23 -22.14
C PRO A 65 -11.94 -8.87 -23.37
N GLN A 66 -12.33 -9.87 -24.18
CA GLN A 66 -12.99 -9.64 -25.49
C GLN A 66 -14.20 -8.70 -25.38
N ALA A 67 -14.90 -8.71 -24.26
CA ALA A 67 -16.02 -7.82 -24.03
C ALA A 67 -15.65 -6.33 -23.86
N CYS A 68 -14.44 -6.01 -23.39
CA CYS A 68 -13.96 -4.62 -23.39
C CYS A 68 -13.59 -4.13 -24.79
N ALA A 69 -13.20 -5.05 -25.70
CA ALA A 69 -12.90 -4.70 -27.09
C ALA A 69 -14.15 -4.28 -27.89
N GLU A 70 -15.34 -4.72 -27.47
CA GLU A 70 -16.63 -4.34 -28.07
C GLU A 70 -17.22 -3.05 -27.48
N GLY A 71 -16.49 -2.33 -26.62
CA GLY A 71 -16.99 -1.10 -25.97
C GLY A 71 -18.15 -1.34 -25.00
N LYS A 72 -18.30 -2.58 -24.52
CA LYS A 72 -19.44 -3.01 -23.70
C LYS A 72 -18.98 -3.35 -22.28
N THR A 73 -19.53 -2.66 -21.29
CA THR A 73 -19.34 -3.03 -19.88
C THR A 73 -19.94 -4.41 -19.64
N LEU A 74 -19.15 -5.32 -19.06
CA LEU A 74 -19.48 -6.74 -18.81
C LEU A 74 -20.59 -6.98 -17.76
N GLY A 75 -21.42 -5.98 -17.49
CA GLY A 75 -22.26 -5.91 -16.30
C GLY A 75 -21.57 -5.14 -15.17
N PRO A 76 -22.12 -5.17 -13.95
CA PRO A 76 -21.59 -4.37 -12.85
C PRO A 76 -20.21 -4.89 -12.42
N VAL A 77 -19.24 -3.98 -12.29
CA VAL A 77 -17.85 -4.30 -11.92
C VAL A 77 -17.79 -4.76 -10.47
N ARG A 78 -17.09 -5.87 -10.21
CA ARG A 78 -16.94 -6.40 -8.85
C ARG A 78 -15.69 -5.82 -8.18
N ILE A 79 -15.89 -5.15 -7.05
CA ILE A 79 -14.84 -4.70 -6.14
C ILE A 79 -14.81 -5.60 -4.91
N GLN A 80 -13.62 -6.07 -4.52
CA GLN A 80 -13.44 -6.93 -3.34
C GLN A 80 -12.23 -6.46 -2.54
N ILE A 81 -12.36 -6.36 -1.22
CA ILE A 81 -11.22 -6.10 -0.33
C ILE A 81 -10.67 -7.45 0.15
N GLY A 82 -9.43 -7.76 -0.18
CA GLY A 82 -8.70 -8.92 0.33
C GLY A 82 -9.43 -10.27 0.21
N ALA A 83 -9.07 -11.20 1.10
CA ALA A 83 -9.89 -12.38 1.37
C ALA A 83 -11.15 -11.96 2.14
N VAL A 84 -12.26 -12.69 1.96
CA VAL A 84 -13.55 -12.37 2.61
C VAL A 84 -13.45 -12.34 4.14
N ASP A 85 -12.53 -13.14 4.69
CA ASP A 85 -12.17 -13.17 6.10
C ASP A 85 -10.65 -13.01 6.23
N ALA A 86 -10.23 -11.92 6.86
CA ALA A 86 -8.83 -11.62 7.14
C ALA A 86 -8.56 -11.70 8.64
N LEU A 87 -7.35 -12.09 9.00
CA LEU A 87 -6.91 -12.23 10.39
C LEU A 87 -5.69 -11.36 10.66
N VAL A 88 -5.66 -10.72 11.82
CA VAL A 88 -4.51 -9.96 12.31
C VAL A 88 -4.41 -10.13 13.82
N PHE A 89 -3.20 -10.09 14.38
CA PHE A 89 -3.02 -10.09 15.83
C PHE A 89 -3.00 -8.66 16.39
N VAL A 90 -3.43 -8.47 17.64
CA VAL A 90 -3.26 -7.18 18.33
C VAL A 90 -1.79 -6.77 18.28
N GLY A 91 -1.54 -5.51 17.91
CA GLY A 91 -0.20 -4.95 17.75
C GLY A 91 0.40 -5.13 16.36
N ASN A 92 -0.01 -6.16 15.60
CA ASN A 92 0.51 -6.46 14.27
C ASN A 92 -0.23 -5.71 13.16
N THR A 93 0.38 -5.70 11.97
CA THR A 93 -0.19 -5.12 10.76
C THR A 93 -0.63 -6.18 9.75
N VAL A 94 -1.60 -5.83 8.91
CA VAL A 94 -2.09 -6.64 7.79
C VAL A 94 -2.32 -5.75 6.57
N THR A 95 -1.94 -6.23 5.40
CA THR A 95 -2.17 -5.53 4.13
C THR A 95 -3.36 -6.15 3.41
N LEU A 96 -4.39 -5.35 3.14
CA LEU A 96 -5.59 -5.75 2.42
C LEU A 96 -5.60 -5.10 1.03
N PRO A 97 -5.45 -5.88 -0.05
CA PRO A 97 -5.55 -5.35 -1.41
C PRO A 97 -7.02 -5.08 -1.78
N VAL A 98 -7.30 -3.92 -2.37
CA VAL A 98 -8.60 -3.63 -2.99
C VAL A 98 -8.54 -4.12 -4.44
N LEU A 99 -9.24 -5.20 -4.74
CA LEU A 99 -9.25 -5.88 -6.03
C LEU A 99 -10.43 -5.41 -6.88
N VAL A 100 -10.15 -5.14 -8.16
CA VAL A 100 -11.15 -4.92 -9.20
C VAL A 100 -11.12 -6.08 -10.19
N LYS A 101 -12.30 -6.51 -10.66
CA LYS A 101 -12.44 -7.56 -11.67
C LYS A 101 -13.47 -7.18 -12.72
N GLY A 102 -13.10 -7.38 -13.99
CA GLY A 102 -14.00 -7.21 -15.13
C GLY A 102 -14.31 -5.76 -15.43
N VAL A 103 -13.36 -4.85 -15.16
CA VAL A 103 -13.51 -3.44 -15.52
C VAL A 103 -13.11 -3.23 -16.97
N CYS A 104 -13.82 -2.32 -17.65
CA CYS A 104 -13.45 -1.85 -18.97
C CYS A 104 -13.32 -0.32 -18.90
N ASP A 105 -12.27 0.20 -19.53
CA ASP A 105 -11.92 1.61 -19.66
C ASP A 105 -11.90 2.35 -18.31
N LEU A 106 -11.21 1.81 -17.29
CA LEU A 106 -11.11 2.49 -15.99
C LEU A 106 -10.16 3.70 -16.07
N GLY A 107 -10.69 4.90 -15.91
CA GLY A 107 -9.93 6.16 -15.84
C GLY A 107 -9.63 6.59 -14.40
N GLY A 108 -10.45 6.20 -13.42
CA GLY A 108 -10.22 6.56 -12.02
C GLY A 108 -11.20 5.91 -11.04
N PHE A 109 -10.91 6.07 -9.76
CA PHE A 109 -11.79 5.64 -8.69
C PHE A 109 -11.77 6.62 -7.51
N SER A 110 -12.87 6.63 -6.76
CA SER A 110 -12.94 7.29 -5.46
C SER A 110 -13.82 6.50 -4.52
N PHE A 111 -13.40 6.37 -3.27
CA PHE A 111 -14.23 5.81 -2.22
C PHE A 111 -13.82 6.34 -0.85
N TRP A 112 -14.72 6.17 0.11
CA TRP A 112 -14.44 6.36 1.52
C TRP A 112 -14.39 5.02 2.22
N LEU A 113 -13.65 4.96 3.32
CA LEU A 113 -13.51 3.75 4.11
C LEU A 113 -14.31 3.87 5.41
N THR A 114 -15.03 2.82 5.76
CA THR A 114 -15.70 2.69 7.07
C THR A 114 -15.26 1.40 7.76
N TYR A 115 -14.91 1.51 9.03
CA TYR A 115 -14.47 0.42 9.89
C TYR A 115 -14.54 0.87 11.36
N ASP A 116 -14.52 -0.09 12.28
CA ASP A 116 -14.39 0.19 13.71
C ASP A 116 -12.95 0.58 14.07
N ARG A 117 -12.78 1.85 14.45
CA ARG A 117 -11.49 2.45 14.83
C ARG A 117 -11.01 2.08 16.22
N SER A 118 -11.86 1.50 17.06
CA SER A 118 -11.46 0.96 18.35
C SER A 118 -10.77 -0.41 18.21
N VAL A 119 -11.08 -1.13 17.12
CA VAL A 119 -10.57 -2.48 16.85
C VAL A 119 -9.35 -2.44 15.94
N VAL A 120 -9.36 -1.60 14.89
CA VAL A 120 -8.23 -1.47 13.94
C VAL A 120 -7.94 -0.02 13.57
N GLN A 121 -6.71 0.23 13.11
CA GLN A 121 -6.27 1.52 12.61
C GLN A 121 -5.75 1.38 11.18
N LEU A 122 -6.22 2.22 10.25
CA LEU A 122 -5.57 2.37 8.95
C LEU A 122 -4.27 3.17 9.15
N LEU A 123 -3.14 2.61 8.74
CA LEU A 123 -1.83 3.24 8.84
C LEU A 123 -1.43 3.91 7.53
N GLU A 124 -1.64 3.21 6.42
CA GLU A 124 -1.11 3.61 5.11
C GLU A 124 -2.03 3.12 4.00
N VAL A 125 -2.06 3.89 2.91
CA VAL A 125 -2.64 3.48 1.63
C VAL A 125 -1.54 3.53 0.59
N GLY A 126 -1.23 2.38 0.00
CA GLY A 126 -0.19 2.23 -0.99
C GLY A 126 -0.73 2.29 -2.41
N GLU A 127 -0.02 3.02 -3.27
CA GLU A 127 -0.24 3.09 -4.72
C GLU A 127 0.01 1.74 -5.39
N THR A 128 -0.60 1.52 -6.55
CA THR A 128 -0.54 0.24 -7.25
C THR A 128 -0.26 0.44 -8.74
N PRO A 129 0.36 -0.56 -9.42
CA PRO A 129 0.68 -0.43 -10.84
C PRO A 129 -0.54 -0.54 -11.75
N PHE A 130 -1.74 -0.85 -11.23
CA PHE A 130 -2.90 -1.14 -12.09
C PHE A 130 -3.36 0.07 -12.89
N LEU A 131 -3.42 1.25 -12.27
CA LEU A 131 -3.71 2.50 -12.99
C LEU A 131 -2.44 3.18 -13.51
N ALA A 132 -1.25 2.68 -13.15
CA ALA A 132 0.00 3.31 -13.53
C ALA A 132 0.13 3.39 -15.05
N GLY A 133 0.54 4.57 -15.52
CA GLY A 133 0.69 4.84 -16.93
C GLY A 133 1.47 6.14 -17.14
N SER A 134 1.53 6.56 -18.39
CA SER A 134 2.07 7.86 -18.77
C SER A 134 0.94 8.68 -19.39
N PRO A 135 0.66 9.90 -18.91
CA PRO A 135 1.24 10.59 -17.74
C PRO A 135 0.93 9.90 -16.38
N PRO A 136 1.67 10.25 -15.30
CA PRO A 136 1.48 9.68 -13.96
C PRO A 136 0.06 9.87 -13.42
N VAL A 137 -0.41 8.90 -12.63
CA VAL A 137 -1.71 8.94 -11.95
C VAL A 137 -1.67 9.94 -10.82
N ASP A 138 -2.75 10.71 -10.66
CA ASP A 138 -2.97 11.57 -9.49
C ASP A 138 -3.61 10.75 -8.37
N TYR A 139 -2.82 10.45 -7.33
CA TYR A 139 -3.27 9.76 -6.12
C TYR A 139 -3.54 10.77 -5.00
N ASP A 140 -4.74 10.70 -4.41
CA ASP A 140 -5.13 11.54 -3.29
C ASP A 140 -5.65 10.67 -2.13
N PHE A 141 -4.86 10.64 -1.05
CA PHE A 141 -5.17 9.91 0.18
C PHE A 141 -5.28 10.90 1.34
N THR A 142 -6.52 11.22 1.75
CA THR A 142 -6.77 12.18 2.84
C THR A 142 -7.40 11.53 4.06
N GLY A 143 -7.15 12.12 5.23
CA GLY A 143 -7.76 11.69 6.48
C GLY A 143 -7.20 10.38 7.05
N LEU A 144 -5.95 10.04 6.74
CA LEU A 144 -5.25 8.87 7.30
C LEU A 144 -4.85 9.06 8.77
N LEU A 145 -4.83 10.31 9.26
CA LEU A 145 -4.48 10.60 10.65
C LEU A 145 -5.52 10.03 11.65
N PRO A 146 -5.06 9.58 12.83
CA PRO A 146 -5.96 9.20 13.92
C PRO A 146 -6.92 10.35 14.25
N GLY A 147 -8.23 10.06 14.29
CA GLY A 147 -9.26 11.06 14.62
C GLY A 147 -9.82 11.85 13.44
N ALA A 148 -9.27 11.72 12.23
CA ALA A 148 -9.86 12.35 11.04
C ALA A 148 -11.32 11.87 10.85
N PRO A 149 -12.30 12.75 10.56
CA PRO A 149 -13.70 12.33 10.48
C PRO A 149 -13.95 11.30 9.39
N ARG A 150 -13.10 11.27 8.35
CA ARG A 150 -13.26 10.40 7.18
C ARG A 150 -11.94 10.15 6.46
N GLN A 151 -11.74 8.93 5.97
CA GLN A 151 -10.67 8.55 5.05
C GLN A 151 -11.20 8.62 3.62
N THR A 152 -10.57 9.43 2.76
CA THR A 152 -10.90 9.48 1.32
C THR A 152 -9.72 8.92 0.54
N ILE A 153 -10.01 8.00 -0.37
CA ILE A 153 -9.02 7.36 -1.22
C ILE A 153 -9.47 7.56 -2.66
N ARG A 154 -8.65 8.25 -3.44
CA ARG A 154 -8.93 8.60 -4.82
C ARG A 154 -7.68 8.38 -5.68
N ALA A 155 -7.91 7.94 -6.90
CA ALA A 155 -6.89 7.92 -7.94
C ALA A 155 -7.54 8.27 -9.27
N ASN A 156 -6.94 9.16 -10.05
CA ASN A 156 -7.40 9.48 -11.41
C ASN A 156 -6.22 9.51 -12.36
N ARG A 157 -6.38 8.87 -13.50
CA ARG A 157 -5.44 9.07 -14.59
C ARG A 157 -5.73 10.45 -15.22
N PRO A 158 -4.70 11.18 -15.68
CA PRO A 158 -4.92 12.45 -16.35
C PRO A 158 -5.82 12.28 -17.59
N PRO A 159 -6.55 13.33 -17.99
CA PRO A 159 -7.32 13.30 -19.23
C PRO A 159 -6.40 12.91 -20.39
N GLU A 160 -6.97 12.21 -21.39
CA GLU A 160 -6.27 11.73 -22.60
C GLU A 160 -5.33 10.52 -22.41
N SER A 161 -5.12 10.04 -21.18
CA SER A 161 -4.28 8.86 -20.92
C SER A 161 -4.95 7.50 -21.25
N GLY A 162 -6.23 7.52 -21.61
CA GLY A 162 -7.08 6.34 -21.82
C GLY A 162 -7.40 5.58 -20.53
N GLY A 163 -8.27 4.57 -20.60
CA GLY A 163 -8.61 3.73 -19.46
C GLY A 163 -7.80 2.44 -19.41
N VAL A 164 -7.95 1.70 -18.30
CA VAL A 164 -7.35 0.38 -18.09
C VAL A 164 -8.44 -0.68 -18.04
N ASP A 165 -8.21 -1.78 -18.75
CA ASP A 165 -9.11 -2.94 -18.77
C ASP A 165 -8.62 -4.07 -17.87
N GLY A 166 -9.55 -4.90 -17.41
CA GLY A 166 -9.25 -6.21 -16.86
C GLY A 166 -9.43 -6.30 -15.34
N ARG A 167 -8.38 -6.80 -14.68
CA ARG A 167 -8.38 -7.10 -13.24
C ARG A 167 -7.08 -6.62 -12.62
N GLY A 168 -7.16 -6.15 -11.38
CA GLY A 168 -5.97 -5.70 -10.67
C GLY A 168 -6.25 -5.23 -9.27
N ILE A 169 -5.22 -4.70 -8.63
CA ILE A 169 -5.30 -4.09 -7.31
C ILE A 169 -5.40 -2.58 -7.53
N LEU A 170 -6.42 -1.93 -6.98
CA LEU A 170 -6.61 -0.48 -7.03
C LEU A 170 -5.77 0.24 -5.96
N ALA A 171 -5.78 -0.29 -4.73
CA ALA A 171 -5.07 0.26 -3.59
C ALA A 171 -4.64 -0.85 -2.62
N ARG A 172 -3.55 -0.64 -1.88
CA ARG A 172 -3.15 -1.51 -0.76
C ARG A 172 -3.44 -0.81 0.56
N LEU A 173 -4.34 -1.36 1.37
CA LEU A 173 -4.69 -0.79 2.68
C LEU A 173 -3.88 -1.49 3.77
N VAL A 174 -3.08 -0.75 4.52
CA VAL A 174 -2.30 -1.31 5.64
C VAL A 174 -3.02 -1.00 6.94
N PHE A 175 -3.52 -2.03 7.62
CA PHE A 175 -4.19 -1.91 8.91
C PHE A 175 -3.32 -2.43 10.04
N ARG A 176 -3.51 -1.88 11.24
CA ARG A 176 -2.98 -2.39 12.51
C ARG A 176 -4.11 -2.86 13.42
N GLY A 177 -3.96 -4.03 14.03
CA GLY A 177 -4.85 -4.49 15.09
C GLY A 177 -4.61 -3.73 16.39
N LEU A 178 -5.62 -3.06 16.92
CA LEU A 178 -5.54 -2.30 18.18
C LEU A 178 -6.10 -3.09 19.37
N ALA A 179 -7.27 -3.72 19.18
CA ALA A 179 -7.96 -4.47 20.21
C ALA A 179 -8.56 -5.74 19.63
N GLN A 180 -8.67 -6.78 20.46
CA GLN A 180 -9.33 -8.02 20.06
C GLN A 180 -10.79 -7.73 19.70
N GLY A 181 -11.25 -8.29 18.57
CA GLY A 181 -12.62 -8.10 18.11
C GLY A 181 -12.78 -8.34 16.63
N ASN A 182 -13.98 -8.08 16.13
CA ASN A 182 -14.31 -8.20 14.72
C ASN A 182 -14.73 -6.83 14.19
N THR A 183 -14.19 -6.44 13.05
CA THR A 183 -14.58 -5.22 12.35
C THR A 183 -14.96 -5.56 10.91
N ARG A 184 -15.95 -4.84 10.37
CA ARG A 184 -16.32 -4.94 8.96
C ARG A 184 -15.76 -3.73 8.25
N ILE A 185 -14.97 -3.97 7.21
CA ILE A 185 -14.44 -2.91 6.37
C ILE A 185 -15.35 -2.79 5.15
N ASN A 186 -15.96 -1.61 4.97
CA ASN A 186 -16.77 -1.30 3.80
C ASN A 186 -16.21 -0.09 3.07
N LEU A 187 -16.31 -0.10 1.75
CA LEU A 187 -16.15 1.07 0.90
C LEU A 187 -17.51 1.81 0.89
N VAL A 188 -17.55 3.11 1.10
CA VAL A 188 -18.80 3.88 0.97
C VAL A 188 -18.57 5.00 -0.02
N ARG A 189 -19.62 5.37 -0.75
CA ARG A 189 -19.51 6.27 -1.91
C ARG A 189 -18.42 5.80 -2.88
N LEU A 190 -18.48 4.50 -3.20
CA LEU A 190 -17.61 3.90 -4.20
C LEU A 190 -18.09 4.37 -5.57
N HIS A 191 -17.23 5.10 -6.25
CA HIS A 191 -17.42 5.53 -7.63
C HIS A 191 -16.21 5.09 -8.45
N LEU A 192 -16.49 4.51 -9.61
CA LEU A 192 -15.52 4.20 -10.65
C LEU A 192 -15.87 5.08 -11.85
N TYR A 193 -14.88 5.62 -12.53
CA TYR A 193 -15.10 6.50 -13.67
C TYR A 193 -14.26 6.05 -14.85
N ASP A 194 -14.79 6.23 -16.06
CA ASP A 194 -14.00 6.12 -17.28
C ASP A 194 -13.19 7.42 -17.53
N PRO A 195 -12.29 7.46 -18.54
CA PRO A 195 -11.56 8.66 -18.89
C PRO A 195 -12.43 9.83 -19.37
N GLY A 196 -13.66 9.55 -19.83
CA GLY A 196 -14.67 10.56 -20.19
C GLY A 196 -15.37 11.18 -18.97
N GLY A 197 -15.22 10.56 -17.80
CA GLY A 197 -15.87 10.96 -16.55
C GLY A 197 -17.21 10.27 -16.31
N ASP A 198 -17.63 9.34 -17.17
CA ASP A 198 -18.86 8.59 -16.98
C ASP A 198 -18.68 7.53 -15.89
N GLU A 199 -19.73 7.34 -15.08
CA GLU A 199 -19.70 6.43 -13.96
C GLU A 199 -19.82 4.97 -14.42
N ILE A 200 -18.87 4.14 -13.99
CA ILE A 200 -18.88 2.70 -14.21
C ILE A 200 -19.61 2.03 -13.04
N SER A 201 -20.77 1.44 -13.35
CA SER A 201 -21.56 0.71 -12.36
C SER A 201 -20.74 -0.39 -11.68
N SER A 202 -20.72 -0.39 -10.35
CA SER A 202 -19.96 -1.35 -9.57
C SER A 202 -20.71 -1.84 -8.34
N PHE A 203 -20.30 -2.98 -7.82
CA PHE A 203 -20.73 -3.50 -6.53
C PHE A 203 -19.52 -3.97 -5.74
N GLN A 204 -19.59 -3.78 -4.42
CA GLN A 204 -18.53 -4.18 -3.51
C GLN A 204 -18.91 -5.44 -2.73
N VAL A 205 -17.89 -6.21 -2.37
CA VAL A 205 -17.99 -7.27 -1.38
C VAL A 205 -17.25 -6.83 -0.13
N PRO A 206 -17.94 -6.61 1.00
CA PRO A 206 -17.30 -6.18 2.23
C PRO A 206 -16.48 -7.32 2.83
N VAL A 207 -15.43 -6.97 3.57
CA VAL A 207 -14.55 -7.92 4.25
C VAL A 207 -14.76 -7.86 5.75
N ARG A 208 -14.67 -9.01 6.41
CA ARG A 208 -14.54 -9.09 7.87
C ARG A 208 -13.06 -9.23 8.22
N LEU A 209 -12.59 -8.36 9.11
CA LEU A 209 -11.27 -8.44 9.70
C LEU A 209 -11.42 -8.82 11.18
N THR A 210 -10.84 -9.94 11.55
CA THR A 210 -10.83 -10.44 12.93
C THR A 210 -9.46 -10.19 13.54
N VAL A 211 -9.47 -9.46 14.66
CA VAL A 211 -8.29 -9.18 15.45
C VAL A 211 -8.20 -10.19 16.59
N LEU A 212 -7.17 -11.03 16.55
CA LEU A 212 -6.87 -12.05 17.54
C LEU A 212 -5.98 -11.49 18.66
N PRO A 213 -6.11 -11.99 19.89
CA PRO A 213 -5.21 -11.61 20.98
C PRO A 213 -3.77 -12.01 20.67
N VAL A 214 -2.80 -11.30 21.27
CA VAL A 214 -1.38 -11.66 21.14
C VAL A 214 -1.18 -13.11 21.56
N PRO A 215 -0.52 -13.96 20.75
CA PRO A 215 -0.20 -15.32 21.15
C PRO A 215 0.61 -15.30 22.44
N VAL A 216 0.08 -15.91 23.50
CA VAL A 216 0.84 -16.09 24.75
C VAL A 216 1.97 -17.07 24.42
N PRO A 217 3.25 -16.69 24.60
CA PRO A 217 4.35 -17.62 24.42
C PRO A 217 4.12 -18.85 25.29
N PRO A 218 4.41 -20.08 24.81
CA PRO A 218 4.44 -21.25 25.66
C PRO A 218 5.33 -20.93 26.86
N GLY A 219 4.79 -21.01 28.07
CA GLY A 219 5.57 -20.72 29.28
C GLY A 219 6.81 -21.60 29.29
N ASP A 220 7.97 -21.03 29.67
CA ASP A 220 9.19 -21.81 29.81
C ASP A 220 8.90 -22.95 30.80
N PRO A 221 9.08 -24.23 30.42
CA PRO A 221 8.90 -25.35 31.35
C PRO A 221 9.74 -25.22 32.64
N ARG A 222 10.76 -24.37 32.63
CA ARG A 222 11.60 -24.07 33.81
C ARG A 222 10.88 -23.25 34.89
N ASP A 223 9.86 -22.45 34.54
CA ASP A 223 9.05 -21.72 35.54
C ASP A 223 8.19 -22.65 36.41
N MET A 224 7.97 -23.90 35.98
CA MET A 224 7.23 -24.90 36.76
C MET A 224 8.09 -25.63 37.81
N ARG A 225 9.42 -25.43 37.84
CA ARG A 225 10.32 -26.16 38.75
C ARG A 225 10.58 -25.46 40.09
N GLY A 226 10.05 -24.25 40.31
CA GLY A 226 10.28 -23.45 41.52
C GLY A 226 9.26 -23.59 42.66
N ALA A 227 8.09 -24.20 42.45
CA ALA A 227 6.98 -24.17 43.42
C ALA A 227 7.00 -25.29 44.49
N GLY A 228 8.00 -26.17 44.50
CA GLY A 228 8.06 -27.31 45.42
C GLY A 228 9.26 -27.27 46.36
N GLY A 229 9.22 -26.49 47.45
CA GLY A 229 10.33 -26.58 48.39
C GLY A 229 10.42 -25.61 49.57
N ARG A 230 9.33 -25.32 50.29
CA ARG A 230 9.41 -24.96 51.71
C ARG A 230 8.21 -25.54 52.44
N ARG A 231 8.38 -26.77 52.95
CA ARG A 231 7.57 -27.24 54.08
C ARG A 231 8.33 -26.89 55.38
N PRO A 232 7.63 -26.41 56.41
CA PRO A 232 8.21 -26.06 57.71
C PRO A 232 8.73 -27.28 58.46
#